data_AF-X0ZKM8-F1
#
_entry.id   AF-X0ZKM8-F1
#
_cell.length_a   1.000
_cell.length_b   1.000
_cell.length_c   1.000
_cell.angle_alpha   90.00
_cell.angle_beta   90.00
_cell.angle_gamma   90.00
#
_symmetry.space_group_name_H-M   'P 1'
#
loop_
_entity.id
_entity.type
_entity.pdbx_description
1 polymer ?
#
loop_
_entity_poly.entity_id
_entity_poly.type
_entity_poly.pdbx_seq_one_letter_code
_entity_poly.pdbx_strand_id
1 'polypeptide(L)'
;MQIYADVTGREIKIASSPQASVLGAAMFGAIAAGSEAGGYDSIKDAVEHMASLEKKSFIPIRKNKQVYNQLFTEYRKLYDYFGRGENQVMERLRRKIYKNIINM
;
A
#
# COMPACT_ATOMS: atom_id res chain seq x y z
N MET A 1 0.00 -9.43 -6.35
CA MET A 1 0.67 -9.36 -5.03
C MET A 1 2.07 -10.00 -5.03
N GLN A 2 2.31 -11.11 -5.74
CA GLN A 2 3.65 -11.71 -5.82
C GLN A 2 4.75 -10.72 -6.25
N ILE A 3 4.50 -9.89 -7.26
CA ILE A 3 5.45 -8.84 -7.69
C ILE A 3 5.82 -7.90 -6.54
N TYR A 4 4.86 -7.49 -5.70
CA TYR A 4 5.13 -6.63 -4.55
C TYR A 4 6.03 -7.34 -3.53
N ALA A 5 5.77 -8.61 -3.24
CA ALA A 5 6.64 -9.41 -2.35
C ALA A 5 8.06 -9.53 -2.91
N ASP A 6 8.19 -9.81 -4.21
CA ASP A 6 9.48 -9.98 -4.87
C ASP A 6 10.29 -8.68 -4.93
N VAL A 7 9.64 -7.54 -5.25
CA VAL A 7 10.26 -6.21 -5.31
C VAL A 7 10.66 -5.72 -3.93
N THR A 8 9.75 -5.80 -2.94
CA THR A 8 10.03 -5.30 -1.57
C THR A 8 10.91 -6.26 -0.78
N GLY A 9 10.98 -7.53 -1.19
CA GLY A 9 11.67 -8.59 -0.48
C GLY A 9 11.05 -8.93 0.87
N ARG A 10 9.75 -8.68 1.05
CA ARG A 10 8.98 -8.95 2.28
C ARG A 10 7.80 -9.86 1.98
N GLU A 11 7.44 -10.72 2.94
CA GLU A 11 6.19 -11.46 2.88
C GLU A 11 5.01 -10.49 2.92
N ILE A 12 4.03 -10.69 2.03
CA ILE A 12 2.78 -9.93 2.01
C ILE A 12 1.65 -10.84 2.47
N LYS A 13 1.07 -10.50 3.63
CA LYS A 13 -0.15 -11.12 4.16
C LYS A 13 -1.37 -10.34 3.69
N ILE A 14 -2.46 -11.04 3.39
CA ILE A 14 -3.69 -10.44 2.87
C ILE A 14 -4.73 -10.44 3.99
N ALA A 15 -5.37 -9.30 4.22
CA ALA A 15 -6.53 -9.24 5.11
C ALA A 15 -7.68 -10.03 4.46
N SER A 16 -8.35 -10.87 5.26
CA SER A 16 -9.50 -11.64 4.79
C SER A 16 -10.74 -10.78 4.57
N SER A 17 -10.87 -9.68 5.32
CA SER A 17 -11.99 -8.76 5.18
C SER A 17 -11.83 -7.88 3.94
N PRO A 18 -12.79 -7.89 3.01
CA PRO A 18 -12.80 -6.97 1.87
C PRO A 18 -13.16 -5.53 2.29
N GLN A 19 -13.65 -5.31 3.52
CA GLN A 19 -13.98 -3.99 4.09
C GLN A 19 -13.09 -3.66 5.29
N ALA A 20 -11.77 -3.72 5.11
CA ALA A 20 -10.79 -3.50 6.19
C ALA A 20 -11.03 -2.21 7.00
N SER A 21 -11.40 -1.10 6.35
CA SER A 21 -11.70 0.17 7.05
C SER A 21 -12.96 0.09 7.92
N VAL A 22 -14.00 -0.63 7.47
CA VAL A 22 -15.23 -0.83 8.26
C VAL A 22 -14.94 -1.73 9.45
N LEU A 23 -14.15 -2.79 9.26
CA LEU A 23 -13.72 -3.66 10.35
C LEU A 23 -12.95 -2.88 11.43
N GLY A 24 -12.04 -1.99 11.01
CA GLY A 24 -11.32 -1.11 11.95
C GLY A 24 -12.26 -0.19 12.74
N ALA A 25 -13.26 0.41 12.09
CA ALA A 25 -14.26 1.22 12.79
C ALA A 25 -15.09 0.38 13.78
N ALA A 26 -15.47 -0.84 13.40
CA ALA A 26 -16.19 -1.77 14.28
C ALA A 26 -15.36 -2.18 15.50
N MET A 27 -14.05 -2.40 15.34
CA MET A 27 -13.13 -2.67 16.45
C MET A 27 -13.14 -1.51 17.45
N PHE A 28 -13.06 -0.26 16.98
CA PHE A 28 -13.14 0.91 17.87
C PHE A 28 -14.52 1.07 18.51
N GLY A 29 -15.60 0.73 17.81
CA GLY A 29 -16.95 0.67 18.40
C GLY A 29 -17.04 -0.35 19.53
N ALA A 30 -16.47 -1.54 19.35
CA ALA A 30 -16.39 -2.57 20.38
C ALA A 30 -15.52 -2.14 21.56
N ILE A 31 -14.46 -1.35 21.32
CA ILE A 31 -13.65 -0.78 22.41
C ILE A 31 -14.43 0.26 23.20
N ALA A 32 -15.17 1.13 22.51
CA ALA A 32 -16.00 2.14 23.15
C ALA A 32 -17.13 1.54 24.00
N ALA A 33 -17.61 0.34 23.65
CA ALA A 33 -18.59 -0.39 24.44
C ALA A 33 -18.00 -0.93 25.76
N GLY A 34 -16.72 -1.30 25.78
CA GLY A 34 -16.04 -1.92 26.93
C GLY A 34 -16.40 -3.40 27.13
N SER A 35 -15.52 -4.16 27.80
CA SER A 35 -15.67 -5.61 27.98
C SER A 35 -16.93 -6.01 28.76
N GLU A 36 -17.32 -5.22 29.76
CA GLU A 36 -18.53 -5.42 30.57
C GLU A 36 -19.83 -5.42 29.73
N ALA A 37 -19.84 -4.76 28.57
CA ALA A 37 -20.97 -4.72 27.64
C ALA A 37 -20.79 -5.64 26.42
N GLY A 38 -19.83 -6.58 26.47
CA GLY A 38 -19.51 -7.50 25.37
C GLY A 38 -18.54 -6.95 24.32
N GLY A 39 -17.86 -5.84 24.63
CA GLY A 39 -16.81 -5.23 23.83
C GLY A 39 -15.40 -5.68 24.22
N TYR A 40 -14.42 -4.79 24.06
CA TYR A 40 -13.02 -5.03 24.44
C TYR A 40 -12.45 -3.81 25.19
N ASP A 41 -11.46 -4.00 26.06
CA ASP A 41 -10.87 -2.87 26.79
C ASP A 41 -9.61 -2.30 26.12
N SER A 42 -9.09 -3.00 25.10
CA SER A 42 -7.93 -2.55 24.35
C SER A 42 -8.03 -2.88 22.86
N ILE A 43 -7.33 -2.10 22.04
CA ILE A 43 -7.20 -2.37 20.61
C ILE A 43 -6.48 -3.69 20.33
N LYS A 44 -5.58 -4.11 21.22
CA LYS A 44 -4.86 -5.37 21.07
C LYS A 44 -5.82 -6.55 21.16
N ASP A 45 -6.70 -6.56 22.16
CA ASP A 45 -7.68 -7.62 22.36
C ASP A 45 -8.70 -7.65 21.23
N ALA A 46 -9.18 -6.48 20.80
CA ALA A 46 -10.09 -6.36 19.66
C ALA A 46 -9.45 -6.89 18.37
N VAL A 47 -8.19 -6.55 18.08
CA VAL A 47 -7.48 -7.05 16.88
C VAL A 47 -7.30 -8.56 16.95
N GLU A 48 -6.93 -9.12 18.10
CA GLU A 48 -6.70 -10.56 18.26
C GLU A 48 -7.93 -11.40 17.94
N HIS A 49 -9.13 -10.90 18.29
CA HIS A 49 -10.39 -11.63 18.08
C HIS A 49 -11.09 -11.27 16.76
N MET A 50 -10.97 -10.03 16.30
CA MET A 50 -11.75 -9.52 15.16
C MET A 50 -10.96 -9.46 13.85
N ALA A 51 -9.64 -9.29 13.90
CA ALA A 51 -8.82 -9.25 12.68
C ALA A 51 -8.57 -10.67 12.19
N SER A 52 -8.64 -10.87 10.88
CA SER A 52 -8.22 -12.13 10.29
C SER A 52 -7.46 -11.91 8.99
N LEU A 53 -6.64 -12.91 8.66
CA LEU A 53 -5.81 -12.95 7.47
C LEU A 53 -6.25 -14.13 6.62
N GLU A 54 -6.12 -13.98 5.31
CA GLU A 54 -6.19 -15.10 4.40
C GLU A 54 -5.08 -16.11 4.71
N LYS A 55 -5.38 -17.41 4.55
CA LYS A 55 -4.36 -18.47 4.67
C LYS A 55 -3.25 -18.31 3.63
N LYS A 56 -3.57 -17.72 2.48
CA LYS A 56 -2.63 -17.46 1.40
C LYS A 56 -1.84 -16.18 1.68
N SER A 57 -0.53 -16.31 1.77
CA SER A 57 0.42 -15.19 1.73
C SER A 57 1.30 -15.25 0.48
N PHE A 58 1.99 -14.15 0.18
CA PHE A 58 2.94 -14.05 -0.94
C PHE A 58 4.35 -13.91 -0.38
N ILE A 59 5.16 -14.96 -0.54
CA ILE A 59 6.53 -15.03 -0.05
C ILE A 59 7.48 -14.65 -1.18
N PRO A 60 8.51 -13.81 -0.95
CA PRO A 60 9.43 -13.39 -1.99
C PRO A 60 10.16 -14.57 -2.65
N ILE A 61 10.16 -14.60 -3.98
CA ILE A 61 10.92 -15.57 -4.76
C ILE A 61 12.31 -14.98 -5.01
N ARG A 62 13.34 -15.64 -4.46
CA ARG A 62 14.73 -15.14 -4.51
C ARG A 62 15.22 -14.83 -5.93
N LYS A 63 14.88 -15.68 -6.90
CA LYS A 63 15.24 -15.48 -8.31
C LYS A 63 14.62 -14.21 -8.89
N ASN A 64 13.35 -13.95 -8.58
CA ASN A 64 12.65 -12.76 -9.06
C ASN A 64 13.20 -11.49 -8.39
N LYS A 65 13.49 -11.54 -7.10
CA LYS A 65 14.07 -10.40 -6.37
C LYS A 65 15.39 -9.92 -7.00
N GLN A 66 16.23 -10.83 -7.46
CA GLN A 66 17.48 -10.46 -8.16
C GLN A 66 17.20 -9.67 -9.45
N VAL A 67 16.23 -10.12 -10.25
CA VAL A 67 15.80 -9.42 -11.47
C VAL A 67 15.16 -8.08 -11.13
N TYR A 68 14.26 -8.04 -10.15
CA TYR A 68 13.59 -6.82 -9.74
C TYR A 68 14.53 -5.78 -9.14
N ASN A 69 15.62 -6.18 -8.48
CA ASN A 69 16.63 -5.24 -8.02
C ASN A 69 17.27 -4.49 -9.20
N GLN A 70 17.61 -5.20 -10.29
CA GLN A 70 18.17 -4.57 -11.50
C GLN A 70 17.17 -3.60 -12.13
N LEU A 71 15.90 -4.03 -12.26
CA LEU A 71 14.83 -3.19 -12.80
C LEU A 71 14.55 -1.97 -11.91
N PHE A 72 14.59 -2.14 -10.58
CA PHE A 72 14.37 -1.06 -9.63
C PHE A 72 15.48 -0.01 -9.69
N THR A 73 16.73 -0.43 -9.96
CA THR A 73 17.83 0.50 -10.22
C THR A 73 17.54 1.40 -11.43
N GLU A 74 17.05 0.84 -12.54
CA GLU A 74 16.69 1.64 -13.72
C GLU A 74 15.46 2.52 -13.47
N TYR A 75 14.43 1.99 -12.80
CA TYR A 75 13.28 2.78 -12.35
C TYR A 75 13.71 3.99 -11.53
N ARG A 76 14.66 3.81 -10.60
CA ARG A 76 15.17 4.87 -9.74
C ARG A 76 15.85 5.99 -10.51
N LYS A 77 16.66 5.66 -11.52
CA LYS A 77 17.28 6.67 -12.39
C LYS A 77 16.21 7.50 -13.10
N LEU A 78 15.19 6.86 -13.65
CA LEU A 78 14.08 7.55 -14.33
C LEU A 78 13.24 8.38 -13.34
N TYR A 79 12.98 7.85 -12.16
CA TYR A 79 12.28 8.55 -11.08
C TYR A 79 13.03 9.82 -10.67
N ASP A 80 14.35 9.73 -10.48
CA ASP A 80 15.18 10.88 -10.13
C ASP A 80 15.21 11.89 -11.29
N TYR A 81 15.42 11.42 -12.53
CA TYR A 81 15.49 12.27 -13.72
C TYR A 81 14.21 13.09 -13.96
N PHE A 82 13.04 12.44 -13.94
CA PHE A 82 11.77 13.10 -14.21
C PHE A 82 11.15 13.76 -12.97
N GLY A 83 11.48 13.28 -11.76
CA GLY A 83 10.78 13.63 -10.52
C GLY A 83 11.55 14.53 -9.55
N ARG A 84 12.89 14.60 -9.64
CA ARG A 84 13.73 15.38 -8.71
C ARG A 84 14.38 16.63 -9.32
N GLY A 85 13.99 16.99 -10.54
CA GLY A 85 14.28 18.29 -11.13
C GLY A 85 15.37 18.30 -12.20
N GLU A 86 16.04 17.18 -12.47
CA GLU A 86 17.01 17.08 -13.59
C GLU A 86 16.34 17.37 -14.94
N ASN A 87 15.10 16.88 -15.13
CA ASN A 87 14.28 17.22 -16.28
C ASN A 87 12.80 17.44 -15.94
N GLN A 88 12.40 18.70 -15.87
CA GLN A 88 11.01 19.12 -15.62
C GLN A 88 10.08 18.98 -16.85
N VAL A 89 10.39 18.07 -17.80
CA VAL A 89 9.61 17.92 -19.04
C VAL A 89 8.15 17.58 -18.80
N MET A 90 7.85 16.69 -17.85
CA MET A 90 6.47 16.30 -17.54
C MET A 90 5.62 17.51 -17.14
N GLU A 91 6.17 18.37 -16.30
CA GLU A 91 5.50 19.54 -15.76
C GLU A 91 5.35 20.65 -16.82
N ARG A 92 6.36 20.86 -17.67
CA ARG A 92 6.28 21.76 -18.84
C ARG A 92 5.22 21.29 -19.86
N LEU A 93 5.18 20.01 -20.18
CA LEU A 93 4.21 19.45 -21.13
C LEU A 93 2.78 19.61 -20.61
N ARG A 94 2.55 19.30 -19.33
CA ARG A 94 1.27 19.54 -18.67
C ARG A 94 0.86 21.01 -18.80
N ARG A 95 1.74 21.95 -18.43
CA ARG A 95 1.45 23.41 -18.52
C ARG A 95 1.09 23.84 -19.94
N LYS A 96 1.79 23.35 -20.98
CA LYS A 96 1.51 23.70 -22.38
C LYS A 96 0.14 23.17 -22.84
N ILE A 97 -0.16 21.90 -22.54
CA ILE A 97 -1.44 21.29 -22.92
C ILE A 97 -2.60 22.03 -22.23
N TYR A 98 -2.50 22.29 -20.92
CA TYR A 98 -3.55 23.01 -20.19
C TYR A 98 -3.76 24.43 -20.71
N LYS A 99 -2.70 25.18 -21.04
CA LYS A 99 -2.83 26.51 -21.64
C LYS A 99 -3.51 26.47 -23.00
N ASN A 100 -3.21 25.48 -23.84
CA ASN A 100 -3.83 25.35 -25.15
C ASN A 100 -5.32 24.99 -25.06
N ILE A 101 -5.73 24.22 -24.05
CA ILE A 101 -7.15 23.86 -23.82
C ILE A 101 -7.96 25.05 -23.28
N ILE A 102 -7.38 25.88 -22.40
CA ILE A 102 -8.09 27.02 -21.79
C ILE A 102 -8.19 28.23 -22.74
N ASN A 103 -7.28 28.34 -23.71
CA ASN A 103 -7.27 29.41 -24.71
C ASN A 103 -8.05 29.07 -26.00
N MET A 104 -8.78 27.94 -26.02
CA MET A 104 -9.82 27.59 -27.01
C MET A 104 -11.19 27.86 -26.41
#